data_AF-A0A2R6F5D7-F1
#
_entry.id   AF-A0A2R6F5D7-F1
#
_cell.length_a   1.000
_cell.length_b   1.000
_cell.length_c   1.000
_cell.angle_alpha   90.00
_cell.angle_beta   90.00
_cell.angle_gamma   90.00
#
_symmetry.space_group_name_H-M   'P 1'
#
loop_
_entity.id
_entity.type
_entity.pdbx_description
1 polymer ?
#
loop_
_entity_poly.entity_id
_entity_poly.type
_entity_poly.pdbx_seq_one_letter_code
_entity_poly.pdbx_strand_id
1 'polypeptide(L)' 'MTDEESTNSGDESATPETFLEAMRNPNGTAYTETIAEYVGCGDRTAERALDTLEDHERVTHRETDDGTLWILPEIGGI' A
#
# COMPACT_ATOMS: atom_id res chain seq x y z
N MET A 1 -17.17 -1.54 -27.40
CA MET A 1 -17.11 -2.38 -26.18
C MET A 1 -15.70 -2.23 -25.69
N THR A 2 -15.51 -1.40 -24.68
CA THR A 2 -14.20 -1.16 -24.08
C THR A 2 -14.13 -2.05 -22.85
N ASP A 3 -13.04 -2.82 -22.80
CA ASP A 3 -12.46 -3.53 -21.66
C ASP A 3 -12.91 -3.04 -20.29
N GLU A 4 -13.44 -3.95 -19.46
CA GLU A 4 -12.87 -4.40 -18.18
C GLU A 4 -13.96 -5.11 -17.38
N GLU A 5 -14.11 -6.40 -17.66
CA GLU A 5 -14.67 -7.33 -16.69
C GLU A 5 -13.51 -7.79 -15.81
N SER A 6 -13.47 -7.37 -14.55
CA SER A 6 -12.96 -8.19 -13.45
C SER A 6 -13.48 -7.71 -12.10
N THR A 7 -14.55 -8.38 -11.66
CA THR A 7 -14.67 -8.97 -10.33
C THR A 7 -14.75 -8.08 -9.08
N ASN A 8 -15.98 -8.07 -8.56
CA ASN A 8 -16.33 -8.55 -7.21
C ASN A 8 -16.39 -7.52 -6.07
N SER A 9 -17.60 -6.97 -5.92
CA SER A 9 -18.10 -6.25 -4.77
C SER A 9 -17.85 -7.00 -3.45
N GLY A 10 -17.12 -6.38 -2.53
CA GLY A 10 -16.99 -6.86 -1.15
C GLY A 10 -16.04 -6.08 -0.24
N ASP A 11 -15.02 -5.42 -0.80
CA ASP A 11 -13.95 -4.74 -0.04
C ASP A 11 -13.46 -3.50 -0.83
N GLU A 12 -14.41 -2.64 -1.23
CA GLU A 12 -14.19 -1.53 -2.20
C GLU A 12 -13.18 -0.45 -1.77
N SER A 13 -12.57 -0.56 -0.58
CA SER A 13 -11.62 0.42 -0.05
C SER A 13 -10.17 -0.08 -0.02
N ALA A 14 -9.91 -1.38 -0.08
CA ALA A 14 -8.58 -1.96 0.03
C ALA A 14 -8.01 -2.32 -1.35
N THR A 15 -7.89 -1.34 -2.24
CA THR A 15 -7.21 -1.54 -3.53
C THR A 15 -5.72 -1.27 -3.40
N PRO A 16 -4.84 -1.96 -4.18
CA PRO A 16 -3.41 -1.66 -4.22
C PRO A 16 -3.12 -0.17 -4.45
N GLU A 17 -3.95 0.52 -5.22
CA GLU A 17 -3.83 1.97 -5.44
C GLU A 17 -4.05 2.79 -4.16
N THR A 18 -5.03 2.42 -3.33
CA THR A 18 -5.28 3.08 -2.04
C THR A 18 -4.11 2.92 -1.07
N PHE A 19 -3.43 1.77 -1.06
CA PHE A 19 -2.21 1.57 -0.27
C PHE A 19 -1.09 2.52 -0.73
N LEU A 20 -0.92 2.69 -2.04
CA LEU A 20 0.06 3.61 -2.62
C LEU A 20 -0.29 5.07 -2.34
N GLU A 21 -1.58 5.44 -2.41
CA GLU A 21 -2.04 6.78 -2.02
C GLU A 21 -1.77 7.08 -0.54
N ALA A 22 -1.94 6.10 0.35
CA ALA A 22 -1.62 6.24 1.76
C ALA A 22 -0.13 6.55 1.99
N MET A 23 0.76 5.92 1.22
CA MET A 23 2.20 6.22 1.26
C MET A 23 2.54 7.55 0.61
N ARG A 24 1.82 7.98 -0.44
CA ARG A 24 2.05 9.27 -1.10
C ARG A 24 1.84 10.45 -0.15
N ASN A 25 0.87 10.37 0.77
CA ASN A 25 0.60 11.38 1.79
C ASN A 25 1.27 10.99 3.13
N PRO A 26 2.61 11.08 3.22
CA PRO A 26 3.22 12.40 3.43
C PRO A 26 4.38 12.75 2.48
N ASN A 27 5.12 11.76 1.98
CA ASN A 27 6.32 11.96 1.16
C ASN A 27 6.70 10.73 0.32
N GLY A 28 5.75 9.84 0.05
CA GLY A 28 6.04 8.54 -0.53
C GLY A 28 6.55 7.52 0.49
N THR A 29 6.28 7.72 1.80
CA THR A 29 6.66 6.79 2.86
C THR A 29 5.60 6.74 3.95
N ALA A 30 5.19 5.55 4.42
CA ALA A 30 4.26 5.42 5.55
C ALA A 30 4.45 4.09 6.29
N TYR A 31 4.07 4.05 7.57
CA TYR A 31 4.09 2.82 8.37
C TYR A 31 2.89 1.93 8.07
N THR A 32 3.03 0.61 8.29
CA THR A 32 1.93 -0.35 8.12
C THR A 32 0.66 0.08 8.85
N GLU A 33 0.79 0.56 10.10
CA GLU A 33 -0.35 1.02 10.91
C GLU A 33 -1.05 2.23 10.27
N THR A 34 -0.29 3.22 9.83
CA THR A 34 -0.82 4.44 9.19
C THR A 34 -1.53 4.10 7.89
N ILE A 35 -0.98 3.16 7.13
CA ILE A 35 -1.58 2.68 5.89
C ILE A 35 -2.87 1.91 6.19
N ALA A 36 -2.86 1.05 7.20
CA ALA A 36 -4.04 0.30 7.65
C ALA A 36 -5.16 1.23 8.09
N GLU A 37 -4.85 2.26 8.89
CA GLU A 37 -5.79 3.29 9.32
C GLU A 37 -6.35 4.12 8.16
N TYR A 38 -5.50 4.51 7.20
CA TYR A 38 -5.92 5.28 6.02
C TYR A 38 -6.86 4.48 5.12
N VAL A 39 -6.51 3.22 4.86
CA VAL A 39 -7.31 2.30 4.03
C VAL A 39 -8.56 1.83 4.78
N GLY A 40 -8.55 1.87 6.12
CA GLY A 40 -9.60 1.33 6.97
C GLY A 40 -9.59 -0.20 7.04
N CYS A 41 -8.42 -0.82 6.89
CA CYS A 41 -8.24 -2.27 6.95
C CYS A 41 -7.47 -2.69 8.22
N GLY A 42 -7.46 -3.99 8.52
CA GLY A 42 -6.66 -4.50 9.64
C GLY A 42 -5.17 -4.58 9.29
N ASP A 43 -4.30 -4.48 10.30
CA ASP A 43 -2.83 -4.47 10.13
C ASP A 43 -2.31 -5.66 9.30
N ARG A 44 -2.86 -6.86 9.55
CA ARG A 44 -2.50 -8.07 8.79
C ARG A 44 -2.91 -8.01 7.32
N THR A 45 -4.03 -7.35 7.03
CA THR A 45 -4.47 -7.15 5.64
C THR A 45 -3.56 -6.15 4.94
N ALA A 46 -3.21 -5.06 5.63
CA ALA A 46 -2.27 -4.08 5.12
C ALA A 46 -0.90 -4.70 4.86
N GLU A 47 -0.34 -5.42 5.83
CA GLU A 47 0.95 -6.10 5.70
C GLU A 47 0.96 -7.05 4.48
N ARG A 48 -0.07 -7.89 4.33
CA ARG A 48 -0.16 -8.82 3.19
C ARG A 48 -0.30 -8.11 1.84
N ALA A 49 -1.05 -7.01 1.80
CA ALA A 49 -1.21 -6.21 0.59
C ALA A 49 0.10 -5.52 0.21
N LEU A 50 0.83 -4.99 1.20
CA LEU A 50 2.10 -4.30 1.02
C LEU A 50 3.23 -5.27 0.64
N ASP A 51 3.26 -6.46 1.22
CA ASP A 51 4.18 -7.55 0.85
C ASP A 51 3.97 -7.96 -0.62
N THR A 52 2.70 -8.04 -1.06
CA THR A 52 2.38 -8.28 -2.47
C THR A 52 2.85 -7.14 -3.37
N LEU A 53 2.69 -5.88 -2.94
CA LEU A 53 3.17 -4.71 -3.68
C LEU A 53 4.71 -4.69 -3.78
N GLU A 54 5.41 -5.18 -2.77
CA GLU A 54 6.87 -5.30 -2.79
C GLU A 54 7.35 -6.37 -3.75
N ASP A 55 6.69 -7.54 -3.80
CA ASP A 55 6.99 -8.60 -4.78
C ASP A 55 6.86 -8.08 -6.23
N HIS A 56 5.95 -7.14 -6.45
CA HIS A 56 5.77 -6.43 -7.72
C HIS A 56 6.69 -5.20 -7.91
N GLU A 57 7.67 -4.99 -7.03
CA GLU A 57 8.62 -3.87 -7.06
C GLU A 57 7.93 -2.48 -7.04
N ARG A 58 6.69 -2.42 -6.54
CA ARG A 58 5.89 -1.18 -6.46
C ARG A 58 6.23 -0.36 -5.22
N VAL A 59 6.70 -1.01 -4.16
CA VAL A 59 7.07 -0.45 -2.87
C VAL A 59 8.31 -1.17 -2.34
N THR A 60 8.96 -0.59 -1.35
CA THR A 60 10.03 -1.23 -0.60
C THR A 60 9.78 -1.03 0.89
N HIS A 61 9.95 -2.05 1.72
CA HIS A 61 9.94 -1.85 3.16
C HIS A 61 11.33 -1.53 3.72
N ARG A 62 11.33 -0.89 4.88
CA ARG A 62 12.48 -0.65 5.74
C ARG A 62 12.06 -0.85 7.19
N GLU A 63 12.78 -1.72 7.89
CA GLU A 63 12.61 -1.87 9.33
C GLU A 63 13.21 -0.65 10.06
N THR A 64 12.43 -0.05 10.95
CA THR A 64 12.85 1.03 11.84
C THR A 64 12.54 0.65 13.29
N ASP A 65 13.08 1.41 14.26
CA ASP A 65 12.76 1.22 15.69
C ASP A 65 11.27 1.45 16.00
N ASP A 66 10.55 2.15 15.12
CA ASP A 66 9.14 2.52 15.25
C ASP A 66 8.21 1.51 14.57
N GLY A 67 8.73 0.71 13.62
CA GLY A 67 7.98 -0.33 12.92
C GLY A 67 8.44 -0.55 11.47
N THR A 68 7.58 -1.18 10.67
CA THR A 68 7.84 -1.39 9.23
C THR A 68 7.43 -0.15 8.44
N LEU A 69 8.43 0.58 7.94
CA LEU A 69 8.24 1.76 7.08
C LEU A 69 8.23 1.34 5.62
N TRP A 70 7.14 1.59 4.92
CA TRP A 70 7.01 1.35 3.48
C TRP A 70 7.36 2.60 2.70
N ILE A 71 8.01 2.43 1.56
CA ILE A 71 8.60 3.48 0.74
C ILE A 71 8.20 3.26 -0.71
N LEU A 72 7.76 4.32 -1.38
CA LEU A 72 7.44 4.33 -2.80
C LEU A 72 8.68 4.68 -3.62
N PRO A 73 9.27 3.73 -4.38
CA PRO A 73 10.40 4.01 -5.26
C PRO A 73 10.05 5.04 -6.35
N GLU A 74 8.77 5.11 -6.77
CA GLU A 74 8.29 6.07 -7.78
C GLU A 74 8.38 7.54 -7.34
N ILE A 75 8.26 7.83 -6.03
CA ILE A 75 8.38 9.18 -5.46
C ILE A 75 9.83 9.46 -5.03
N GLY A 76 10.56 8.40 -4.65
CA GLY A 76 11.90 8.45 -4.08
C GLY A 76 13.05 8.70 -5.07
N GLY A 77 12.78 8.80 -6.37
CA GLY A 77 13.71 9.25 -7.42
C GLY A 77 15.19 8.97 -7.15
N ILE A 78 15.59 7.69 -7.27
CA ILE A 78 17.01 7.31 -7.41
C ILE A 78 17.35 7.06 -8.89
#